data_AF-A0AB73BAE2-F1
#
_entry.id   AF-A0AB73BAE2-F1
#
_cell.length_a   1.000
_cell.length_b   1.000
_cell.length_c   1.000
_cell.angle_alpha   90.00
_cell.angle_beta   90.00
_cell.angle_gamma   90.00
#
_symmetry.space_group_name_H-M   'P 1'
#
loop_
_entity.id
_entity.type
_entity.pdbx_description
1 polymer ?
#
loop_
_entity_poly.entity_id
_entity_poly.type
_entity_poly.pdbx_seq_one_letter_code
_entity_poly.pdbx_strand_id
1 'polypeptide(L)'
;MTPTLSPEQLLLIAREFCALYNVRISNFSALVAASAAAHARIEGLPVHGSPRAAAHAVGEVLSKVEALSGHNREFAALCERVFLALAQD
;
A
#
# COMPACT_ATOMS: atom_id res chain seq x y z
N MET A 1 9.20 11.03 13.68
CA MET A 1 7.90 10.68 13.04
C MET A 1 8.14 9.38 12.30
N THR A 2 7.45 8.30 12.65
CA THR A 2 7.53 7.05 11.87
C THR A 2 6.99 7.37 10.46
N PRO A 3 7.77 7.18 9.38
CA PRO A 3 7.30 7.51 8.05
C PRO A 3 6.07 6.66 7.72
N THR A 4 4.94 7.32 7.43
CA THR A 4 3.66 6.66 7.15
C THR A 4 3.47 6.50 5.64
N LEU A 5 2.96 5.34 5.22
CA LEU A 5 2.59 5.12 3.83
C LEU A 5 1.20 5.70 3.56
N SER A 6 1.13 7.03 3.40
CA SER A 6 -0.13 7.75 3.13
C SER A 6 -0.68 7.40 1.72
N PRO A 7 -1.96 7.72 1.43
CA PRO A 7 -2.51 7.56 0.09
C PRO A 7 -1.70 8.32 -0.99
N GLU A 8 -1.17 9.51 -0.66
CA GLU A 8 -0.33 10.30 -1.55
C GLU A 8 1.03 9.63 -1.80
N GLN A 9 1.62 9.01 -0.78
CA GLN A 9 2.84 8.21 -0.96
C GLN A 9 2.58 7.00 -1.86
N LEU A 10 1.45 6.30 -1.67
CA LEU A 10 1.03 5.23 -2.56
C LEU A 10 0.78 5.71 -3.99
N LEU A 11 0.24 6.92 -4.18
CA LEU A 11 0.05 7.53 -5.50
C LEU A 11 1.40 7.82 -6.18
N LEU A 12 2.40 8.30 -5.44
CA LEU A 12 3.74 8.50 -5.98
C LEU A 12 4.36 7.17 -6.44
N ILE A 13 4.28 6.12 -5.61
CA ILE A 13 4.75 4.78 -5.96
C ILE A 13 4.00 4.25 -7.20
N ALA A 14 2.68 4.43 -7.25
CA ALA A 14 1.86 3.99 -8.37
C ALA A 14 2.23 4.70 -9.69
N ARG A 15 2.54 6.00 -9.65
CA ARG A 15 2.97 6.77 -10.82
C ARG A 15 4.29 6.26 -11.38
N GLU A 16 5.28 6.05 -10.53
CA GLU A 16 6.58 5.49 -10.94
C GLU A 16 6.41 4.07 -11.49
N PHE A 17 5.61 3.24 -10.83
CA PHE A 17 5.31 1.90 -11.32
C PHE A 17 4.62 1.92 -12.68
N CYS A 18 3.62 2.80 -12.87
CA CYS A 18 2.92 2.93 -14.15
C CYS A 18 3.87 3.34 -15.28
N ALA A 19 4.80 4.26 -15.02
CA ALA A 19 5.80 4.71 -15.99
C ALA A 19 6.74 3.57 -16.42
N LEU A 20 7.12 2.68 -15.49
CA LEU A 20 8.02 1.56 -15.77
C LEU A 20 7.36 0.38 -16.49
N TYR A 21 6.10 0.07 -16.16
CA TYR A 21 5.39 -1.13 -16.64
C TYR A 21 4.34 -0.85 -17.72
N ASN A 22 4.21 0.41 -18.17
CA ASN A 22 3.22 0.84 -19.18
C ASN A 22 1.77 0.44 -18.82
N VAL A 23 1.40 0.65 -17.56
CA VAL A 23 0.03 0.49 -17.03
C VAL A 23 -0.52 1.83 -16.56
N ARG A 24 -1.80 1.89 -16.22
CA ARG A 24 -2.47 3.11 -15.73
C ARG A 24 -3.12 2.87 -14.39
N ILE A 25 -3.17 3.91 -13.56
CA ILE A 25 -3.99 3.94 -12.35
C ILE A 25 -5.46 3.99 -12.79
N SER A 26 -6.24 3.00 -12.38
CA SER A 26 -7.68 2.89 -12.69
C SER A 26 -8.57 3.00 -11.45
N ASN A 27 -8.00 2.89 -10.26
CA ASN A 27 -8.76 2.89 -9.01
C ASN A 27 -7.98 3.55 -7.87
N PHE A 28 -8.26 4.82 -7.61
CA PHE A 28 -7.63 5.58 -6.53
C PHE A 28 -8.13 5.14 -5.14
N SER A 29 -9.36 4.60 -5.05
CA SER A 29 -9.91 4.08 -3.80
C SER A 29 -9.11 2.88 -3.28
N ALA A 30 -8.50 2.09 -4.17
CA ALA A 30 -7.58 1.00 -3.78
C ALA A 30 -6.37 1.53 -2.99
N LEU A 31 -5.79 2.65 -3.41
CA LEU A 31 -4.65 3.27 -2.73
C LEU A 31 -5.05 3.78 -1.34
N VAL A 32 -6.20 4.45 -1.25
CA VAL A 32 -6.75 4.92 0.04
C VAL A 32 -7.05 3.75 0.96
N ALA A 33 -7.70 2.69 0.45
CA ALA A 33 -8.03 1.50 1.22
C ALA A 33 -6.79 0.78 1.74
N ALA A 34 -5.74 0.65 0.93
CA ALA A 34 -4.49 0.01 1.33
C ALA A 34 -3.78 0.81 2.43
N SER A 35 -3.72 2.13 2.30
CA SER A 35 -3.18 3.00 3.35
C SER A 35 -4.00 2.89 4.65
N ALA A 36 -5.34 2.94 4.54
CA ALA A 36 -6.23 2.81 5.69
C ALA A 36 -6.06 1.45 6.38
N ALA A 37 -5.95 0.36 5.63
CA ALA A 37 -5.75 -0.98 6.17
C ALA A 37 -4.45 -1.08 6.98
N ALA A 38 -3.34 -0.51 6.49
CA ALA A 38 -2.06 -0.54 7.18
C ALA A 38 -2.05 0.23 8.51
N HIS A 39 -2.82 1.31 8.59
CA HIS A 39 -2.86 2.22 9.74
C HIS A 39 -4.13 2.05 10.58
N ALA A 40 -4.91 0.99 10.35
CA ALA A 40 -6.21 0.80 10.97
C ALA A 40 -6.13 0.73 12.49
N ARG A 41 -7.09 1.41 13.15
CA ARG A 41 -7.28 1.37 14.60
C ARG A 41 -8.76 1.19 14.91
N ILE A 42 -9.07 0.39 15.93
CA ILE A 42 -10.44 0.19 16.45
C ILE A 42 -10.40 0.56 17.92
N GLU A 43 -11.26 1.49 18.35
CA GLU A 43 -11.25 2.07 19.71
C GLU A 43 -9.86 2.62 20.11
N GLY A 44 -9.12 3.13 19.13
CA GLY A 44 -7.76 3.64 19.34
C GLY A 44 -6.68 2.55 19.47
N LEU A 45 -7.04 1.26 19.43
CA LEU A 45 -6.10 0.14 19.46
C LEU A 45 -5.61 -0.18 18.04
N PRO A 46 -4.30 -0.37 17.81
CA PRO A 46 -3.79 -0.83 16.52
C PRO A 46 -4.40 -2.18 16.14
N VAL A 47 -4.90 -2.30 14.92
CA VAL A 47 -5.39 -3.59 14.39
C VAL A 47 -4.22 -4.56 14.19
N HIS A 48 -3.06 -4.03 13.78
CA HIS A 48 -1.86 -4.83 13.50
C HIS A 48 -0.89 -4.83 14.68
N GLY A 49 -0.50 -6.03 15.12
CA GLY A 49 0.46 -6.20 16.22
C GLY A 49 1.94 -6.10 15.81
N SER A 50 2.23 -5.92 14.52
CA SER A 50 3.60 -5.73 14.03
C SER A 50 3.65 -4.96 12.71
N PRO A 51 4.78 -4.31 12.38
CA PRO A 51 4.98 -3.69 11.06
C PRO A 51 4.82 -4.67 9.90
N ARG A 52 5.22 -5.92 10.08
CA ARG A 52 5.04 -6.98 9.07
C ARG A 52 3.57 -7.28 8.80
N ALA A 53 2.73 -7.33 9.84
CA ALA A 53 1.29 -7.52 9.67
C ALA A 53 0.64 -6.33 8.95
N ALA A 54 1.05 -5.10 9.29
CA ALA A 54 0.59 -3.90 8.61
C ALA A 54 1.02 -3.85 7.12
N ALA A 55 2.26 -4.24 6.83
CA ALA A 55 2.77 -4.35 5.46
C ALA A 55 1.96 -5.39 4.65
N HIS A 56 1.69 -6.55 5.25
CA HIS A 56 0.90 -7.59 4.61
C HIS A 56 -0.52 -7.12 4.28
N ALA A 57 -1.14 -6.32 5.15
CA ALA A 57 -2.46 -5.76 4.90
C ALA A 57 -2.49 -4.83 3.67
N VAL A 58 -1.42 -4.06 3.43
CA VAL A 58 -1.27 -3.26 2.19
C VAL A 58 -1.28 -4.17 0.97
N GLY A 59 -0.44 -5.21 0.97
CA GLY A 59 -0.34 -6.17 -0.13
C GLY A 59 -1.65 -6.91 -0.38
N GLU A 60 -2.31 -7.36 0.68
CA GLU A 60 -3.59 -8.06 0.61
C GLU A 60 -4.66 -7.18 -0.06
N VAL A 61 -4.83 -5.93 0.40
CA VAL A 61 -5.81 -5.01 -0.18
C VAL A 61 -5.53 -4.75 -1.64
N LEU A 62 -4.29 -4.42 -2.02
CA LEU A 62 -3.94 -4.12 -3.41
C LEU A 62 -4.01 -5.35 -4.33
N SER A 63 -3.90 -6.57 -3.78
CA SER A 63 -4.09 -7.80 -4.53
C SER A 63 -5.57 -8.14 -4.80
N LYS A 64 -6.48 -7.68 -3.94
CA LYS A 64 -7.94 -7.94 -4.02
C LYS A 64 -8.71 -6.78 -4.66
N VAL A 65 -8.23 -5.57 -4.45
CA VAL A 65 -8.80 -4.32 -4.96
C VAL A 65 -7.75 -3.72 -5.89
N GLU A 66 -7.86 -4.06 -7.17
CA GLU A 66 -6.88 -3.67 -8.17
C GLU A 66 -6.84 -2.15 -8.32
N ALA A 67 -5.64 -1.57 -8.15
CA ALA A 67 -5.38 -0.14 -8.30
C ALA A 67 -5.05 0.23 -9.76
N LEU A 68 -4.46 -0.71 -10.49
CA LEU A 68 -3.87 -0.52 -11.81
C LEU A 68 -4.58 -1.35 -12.87
N SER A 69 -4.42 -0.96 -14.13
CA SER A 69 -4.92 -1.71 -15.29
C SER A 69 -4.21 -3.04 -15.55
N GLY A 70 -3.15 -3.36 -14.80
CA GLY A 70 -2.35 -4.59 -14.92
C GLY A 70 -1.22 -4.60 -13.89
N HIS A 71 -0.54 -5.75 -13.76
CA HIS A 71 0.58 -5.94 -12.81
C HIS A 71 0.24 -5.64 -11.34
N ASN A 72 -1.02 -5.85 -10.93
CA ASN A 72 -1.47 -5.55 -9.56
C ASN A 72 -0.79 -6.40 -8.49
N ARG A 73 -0.42 -7.66 -8.80
CA ARG A 73 0.29 -8.53 -7.84
C ARG A 73 1.71 -8.02 -7.58
N GLU A 74 2.42 -7.63 -8.63
CA GLU A 74 3.77 -7.08 -8.55
C GLU A 74 3.76 -5.71 -7.86
N PHE A 75 2.75 -4.88 -8.16
CA PHE A 75 2.53 -3.60 -7.50
C PHE A 75 2.24 -3.79 -6.00
N ALA A 76 1.35 -4.72 -5.63
CA ALA A 76 1.04 -5.05 -4.24
C ALA A 76 2.29 -5.50 -3.46
N ALA A 77 3.08 -6.42 -4.04
CA ALA A 77 4.32 -6.90 -3.44
C ALA A 77 5.37 -5.79 -3.30
N LEU A 78 5.44 -4.85 -4.25
CA LEU A 78 6.30 -3.67 -4.13
C LEU A 78 5.87 -2.80 -2.95
N CYS A 79 4.58 -2.45 -2.86
CA CYS A 79 4.06 -1.61 -1.78
C CYS A 79 4.24 -2.24 -0.39
N GLU A 80 4.06 -3.55 -0.26
CA GLU A 80 4.35 -4.29 0.98
C GLU A 80 5.83 -4.15 1.39
N ARG A 81 6.77 -4.33 0.45
CA ARG A 81 8.21 -4.16 0.73
C ARG A 81 8.58 -2.73 1.10
N VAL A 82 8.02 -1.74 0.40
CA VAL A 82 8.26 -0.33 0.70
C VAL A 82 7.73 0.01 2.09
N PHE A 83 6.52 -0.44 2.46
CA PHE A 83 5.99 -0.25 3.81
C PHE A 83 6.93 -0.83 4.86
N LEU A 84 7.38 -2.08 4.67
CA LEU A 84 8.26 -2.74 5.63
C LEU A 84 9.59 -2.02 5.78
N ALA A 85 10.19 -1.55 4.68
CA ALA A 85 11.44 -0.78 4.72
C ALA A 85 11.29 0.51 5.52
N LEU A 86 10.21 1.28 5.27
CA LEU A 86 9.91 2.50 6.02
C LEU A 86 9.70 2.27 7.51
N ALA A 87 9.23 1.08 7.92
CA ALA A 87 9.02 0.75 9.31
C ALA A 87 10.29 0.28 10.06
N GLN A 88 11.41 0.12 9.36
CA GLN A 88 12.71 -0.25 9.94
C GLN A 88 13.65 0.95 10.15
N ASP A 89 13.30 2.13 9.64
CA ASP A 89 13.98 3.42 9.83
C ASP A 89 13.34 4.25 10.96
#